data_AF-A0A7K8JL65-F1
#
_entry.id   AF-A0A7K8JL65-F1
#
_cell.length_a   1.000
_cell.length_b   1.000
_cell.length_c   1.000
_cell.angle_alpha   90.00
_cell.angle_beta   90.00
_cell.angle_gamma   90.00
#
_symmetry.space_group_name_H-M   'P 1'
#
loop_
_entity.id
_entity.type
_entity.pdbx_description
1 polymer ?
#
loop_
_entity_poly.entity_id
_entity_poly.type
_entity_poly.pdbx_seq_one_letter_code
_entity_poly.pdbx_strand_id
1 'polypeptide(L)' 'GSGESELPKSGVFAPFQSRWQRQQRARARQRSELEFGSVPHSFVFPRGRPGSGVRSLGKDLRRVLEPFTARNLQV' A
#
# COMPACT_ATOMS: atom_id res chain seq x y z
N GLY A 1 16.95 -35.26 -37.72
CA GLY A 1 16.17 -34.08 -37.32
C GLY A 1 15.89 -34.22 -35.85
N SER A 2 16.40 -33.31 -35.02
CA SER A 2 15.65 -32.11 -34.58
C SER A 2 14.87 -32.43 -33.29
N GLY A 3 15.61 -32.53 -32.18
CA GLY A 3 15.05 -32.33 -30.85
C GLY A 3 15.02 -30.83 -30.59
N GLU A 4 13.85 -30.23 -30.76
CA GLU A 4 13.61 -28.84 -30.43
C GLU A 4 13.72 -28.68 -28.92
N SER A 5 14.77 -27.97 -28.48
CA SER A 5 14.92 -27.55 -27.08
C SER A 5 13.96 -26.39 -26.86
N GLU A 6 12.82 -26.68 -26.23
CA GLU A 6 11.86 -25.67 -25.83
C GLU A 6 12.51 -24.70 -24.84
N LEU A 7 12.78 -23.48 -25.32
CA LEU A 7 13.14 -22.35 -24.47
C LEU A 7 11.96 -22.01 -23.55
N PRO A 8 12.17 -21.79 -22.24
CA PRO A 8 11.09 -21.42 -21.35
C PRO A 8 10.55 -20.03 -21.72
N LYS A 9 9.28 -19.99 -22.12
CA LYS A 9 8.53 -18.76 -22.43
C LYS A 9 8.46 -17.88 -21.17
N SER A 10 9.05 -16.68 -21.28
CA SER A 10 8.89 -15.52 -20.40
C SER A 10 8.84 -15.84 -18.89
N GLY A 11 9.96 -16.32 -18.35
CA GLY A 11 10.21 -16.29 -16.90
C GLY A 11 10.59 -14.88 -16.46
N VAL A 12 9.78 -14.25 -15.63
CA VAL A 12 10.17 -13.02 -14.90
C VAL A 12 11.32 -13.38 -13.96
N PHE A 13 12.55 -13.19 -14.40
CA PHE A 13 13.72 -13.30 -13.54
C PHE A 13 13.66 -12.17 -12.50
N ALA A 14 13.35 -12.51 -11.25
CA ALA A 14 13.55 -11.57 -10.15
C ALA A 14 15.04 -11.19 -10.13
N PRO A 15 15.39 -9.89 -10.16
CA PRO A 15 16.79 -9.47 -10.25
C PRO A 15 17.58 -10.04 -9.06
N PHE A 16 18.78 -10.53 -9.31
CA PHE A 16 19.71 -10.97 -8.26
C PHE A 16 20.12 -9.75 -7.43
N GLN A 17 19.51 -9.59 -6.26
CA GLN A 17 19.76 -8.48 -5.34
C GLN A 17 20.86 -8.86 -4.36
N SER A 18 21.82 -7.95 -4.13
CA SER A 18 22.94 -8.20 -3.23
C SER A 18 22.45 -8.43 -1.78
N ARG A 19 23.22 -9.17 -0.97
CA ARG A 19 22.91 -9.41 0.45
C ARG A 19 22.73 -8.09 1.21
N TRP A 20 23.57 -7.11 0.93
CA TRP A 20 23.50 -5.76 1.49
C TRP A 20 22.20 -5.03 1.13
N GLN A 21 21.79 -5.06 -0.15
CA GLN A 21 20.52 -4.46 -0.59
C GLN A 21 19.31 -5.09 0.10
N ARG A 22 19.30 -6.43 0.24
CA ARG A 22 18.24 -7.14 0.96
C ARG A 22 18.17 -6.71 2.43
N GLN A 23 19.31 -6.60 3.10
CA GLN A 23 19.35 -6.20 4.50
C GLN A 23 18.93 -4.73 4.70
N GLN A 24 19.33 -3.83 3.80
CA GLN A 24 18.87 -2.44 3.84
C GLN A 24 17.35 -2.34 3.65
N ARG A 25 16.77 -3.09 2.71
CA ARG A 25 15.31 -3.13 2.54
C ARG A 25 14.59 -3.64 3.78
N ALA A 26 15.10 -4.71 4.40
CA ALA A 26 14.51 -5.25 5.63
C ALA A 26 14.52 -4.21 6.76
N ARG A 27 15.63 -3.50 6.95
CA ARG A 27 15.74 -2.41 7.95
C ARG A 27 14.79 -1.25 7.65
N ALA A 28 14.70 -0.82 6.40
CA ALA A 28 13.79 0.24 5.98
C ALA A 28 12.33 -0.14 6.24
N ARG A 29 11.95 -1.40 5.95
CA ARG A 29 10.61 -1.92 6.21
C ARG A 29 10.28 -1.94 7.71
N GLN A 30 11.18 -2.48 8.53
CA GLN A 30 10.99 -2.49 9.99
C GLN A 30 10.83 -1.08 10.55
N ARG A 31 11.65 -0.13 10.09
CA ARG A 31 11.53 1.28 10.48
C ARG A 31 10.17 1.86 10.08
N SER A 32 9.71 1.59 8.85
CA SER A 32 8.41 2.06 8.39
C SER A 32 7.24 1.48 9.19
N GLU A 33 7.33 0.21 9.63
CA GLU A 33 6.30 -0.45 10.43
C GLU A 33 6.23 0.16 11.84
N LEU A 34 7.38 0.48 12.44
CA LEU A 34 7.44 1.16 13.74
C LEU A 34 6.93 2.61 13.66
N GLU A 35 7.32 3.35 12.63
CA GLU A 35 6.83 4.72 12.39
C GLU A 35 5.31 4.71 12.18
N PHE A 36 4.78 3.76 11.39
CA PHE A 36 3.34 3.56 11.23
C PHE A 36 2.65 3.18 12.56
N GLY A 37 3.25 2.33 13.40
CA GLY A 37 2.65 1.98 14.69
C GLY A 37 2.66 3.12 15.73
N SER A 38 3.53 4.12 15.55
CA SER A 38 3.78 5.17 16.54
C SER A 38 2.72 6.27 16.61
N VAL A 39 1.85 6.38 15.60
CA VAL A 39 0.83 7.43 15.50
C VAL A 39 -0.58 6.84 15.37
N PRO A 40 -1.62 7.53 15.83
CA PRO A 40 -2.99 7.01 15.83
C PRO A 40 -3.58 7.06 14.41
N HIS A 41 -3.78 5.90 13.79
CA HIS A 41 -4.37 5.80 12.45
C HIS A 41 -5.90 5.73 12.52
N SER A 42 -6.58 6.46 11.64
CA SER A 42 -8.04 6.52 11.60
C SER A 42 -8.61 6.52 10.18
N PHE A 43 -9.88 6.16 10.08
CA PHE A 43 -10.63 6.17 8.84
C PHE A 43 -12.05 6.69 9.07
N VAL A 44 -12.56 7.43 8.09
CA VAL A 44 -13.95 7.90 8.06
C VAL A 44 -14.60 7.32 6.83
N PHE A 45 -15.69 6.58 6.99
CA PHE A 45 -16.49 6.07 5.87
C PHE A 45 -17.99 6.11 6.19
N PRO A 46 -18.82 6.51 5.22
CA PRO A 46 -20.26 6.48 5.39
C PRO A 46 -20.79 5.03 5.40
N ARG A 47 -21.89 4.79 6.10
CA ARG A 47 -22.63 3.51 6.07
C ARG A 47 -23.83 3.62 5.12
N GLY A 48 -24.15 2.54 4.41
CA GLY A 48 -25.35 2.46 3.56
C GLY A 48 -25.27 3.36 2.32
N ARG A 49 -26.39 3.99 1.96
CA ARG A 49 -26.50 4.92 0.82
C ARG A 49 -26.51 6.36 1.32
N PRO A 50 -25.35 7.01 1.53
CA PRO A 50 -25.31 8.38 2.02
C PRO A 50 -25.91 9.36 0.99
N GLY A 51 -26.46 10.47 1.47
CA GLY A 51 -26.79 11.63 0.62
C GLY A 51 -25.56 12.46 0.26
N SER A 52 -25.73 13.48 -0.58
CA SER A 52 -24.64 14.39 -0.99
C SER A 52 -24.02 15.14 0.20
N GLY A 53 -24.83 15.63 1.14
CA GLY A 53 -24.35 16.32 2.34
C GLY A 53 -23.44 15.45 3.21
N VAL A 54 -23.85 14.20 3.48
CA VAL A 54 -23.04 13.24 4.26
C VAL A 54 -21.75 12.89 3.54
N ARG A 55 -21.76 12.78 2.20
CA ARG A 55 -20.54 12.58 1.41
C ARG A 55 -19.58 13.77 1.52
N SER A 56 -20.09 14.99 1.45
CA SER A 56 -19.27 16.21 1.63
C SER A 56 -18.71 16.30 3.04
N LEU A 57 -19.56 16.09 4.06
CA LEU A 57 -19.13 16.06 5.46
C LEU A 57 -18.03 15.00 5.70
N GLY A 58 -18.17 13.80 5.12
CA GLY A 58 -17.14 12.78 5.21
C GLY A 58 -15.81 13.20 4.58
N LYS A 59 -15.82 14.00 3.50
CA LYS A 59 -14.59 14.57 2.91
C LYS A 59 -13.99 15.64 3.81
N ASP A 60 -14.82 16.49 4.42
CA ASP A 60 -14.35 17.57 5.29
C ASP A 60 -13.78 17.04 6.59
N LEU A 61 -14.41 16.02 7.20
CA LEU A 61 -13.85 15.33 8.37
C LEU A 61 -12.48 14.72 8.07
N ARG A 62 -12.31 14.09 6.89
CA ARG A 62 -10.99 13.55 6.50
C ARG A 62 -9.92 14.63 6.37
N ARG A 63 -10.28 15.85 5.97
CA ARG A 63 -9.35 17.00 5.90
C ARG A 63 -9.00 17.53 7.28
N VAL A 64 -9.99 17.66 8.16
CA VAL A 64 -9.80 18.17 9.54
C VAL A 64 -8.93 17.22 10.36
N LEU A 65 -9.07 15.92 10.13
CA LEU A 65 -8.34 14.88 10.86
C LEU A 65 -7.00 14.50 10.17
N GLU A 66 -6.54 15.29 9.20
CA GLU A 66 -5.18 15.15 8.67
C GLU A 66 -4.12 15.38 9.76
N PRO A 67 -2.95 14.73 9.69
CA PRO A 67 -2.49 13.82 8.63
C PRO A 67 -2.85 12.34 8.86
N PHE A 68 -3.46 11.99 9.99
CA PHE A 68 -3.57 10.59 10.43
C PHE A 68 -4.87 9.88 10.03
N THR A 69 -5.71 10.54 9.23
CA THR A 69 -6.91 9.94 8.63
C THR A 69 -6.71 9.61 7.16
N ALA A 70 -7.14 8.42 6.74
CA ALA A 70 -7.11 8.01 5.34
C ALA A 70 -7.99 8.90 4.44
N ARG A 71 -7.37 9.54 3.43
CA ARG A 71 -8.07 10.41 2.46
C ARG A 71 -8.76 9.64 1.32
N ASN A 72 -8.12 8.59 0.81
CA ASN A 72 -8.58 7.78 -0.32
C ASN A 72 -8.87 6.34 0.11
N LEU A 73 -9.70 6.18 1.13
CA LEU A 73 -10.18 4.86 1.53
C LEU A 73 -11.12 4.30 0.46
N GLN A 74 -10.76 3.15 -0.12
CA GLN A 74 -11.64 2.38 -1.00
C GLN A 74 -12.49 1.45 -0.12
N VAL A 75 -13.79 1.72 -0.05
CA VAL A 75 -14.79 1.01 0.77
C VAL A 75 -16.14 1.01 0.07
#